data_AF-A0A7V9LJ79-F1
#
_entry.id   AF-A0A7V9LJ79-F1
#
_cell.length_a   1.000
_cell.length_b   1.000
_cell.length_c   1.000
_cell.angle_alpha   90.00
_cell.angle_beta   90.00
_cell.angle_gamma   90.00
#
_symmetry.space_group_name_H-M   'P 1'
#
loop_
_entity.id
_entity.type
_entity.pdbx_description
1 polymer ?
#
loop_
_entity_poly.entity_id
_entity_poly.type
_entity_poly.pdbx_seq_one_letter_code
_entity_poly.pdbx_strand_id
1 'polypeptide(L)'
;MNNVLRQITDFRLITVAVAGALAITAINADAQPRDTRTKASAAGTTSVQRSRGADGAIDATRTNRKGGVTTIDRYKDGSGTTDATITGPRGGVTTVDRSRGADGAIDKTVTGPRGKVFTVDRSRGADGAIDATRVGRRGGVTTVDRSRGADGAVDKTVVGPRGGTSTVDRSVNPDGTVNRTVTTTLPTR
;
A
#
# COMPACT_ATOMS: atom_id res chain seq x y z
N MET A 1 36.73 8.87 -48.59
CA MET A 1 36.24 9.96 -47.72
C MET A 1 35.41 9.34 -46.61
N ASN A 2 35.94 9.40 -45.38
CA ASN A 2 35.31 9.58 -44.07
C ASN A 2 34.02 8.76 -43.76
N ASN A 3 34.00 7.75 -42.88
CA ASN A 3 34.27 7.66 -41.42
C ASN A 3 32.99 7.64 -40.55
N VAL A 4 32.83 6.53 -39.81
CA VAL A 4 32.56 6.45 -38.34
C VAL A 4 31.11 6.81 -37.93
N LEU A 5 30.30 5.91 -37.35
CA LEU A 5 30.33 5.53 -35.93
C LEU A 5 29.49 4.26 -35.64
N ARG A 6 30.18 3.19 -35.23
CA ARG A 6 29.64 2.17 -34.31
C ARG A 6 29.97 2.64 -32.91
N GLN A 7 28.98 2.90 -32.06
CA GLN A 7 29.19 3.11 -30.63
C GLN A 7 28.48 1.98 -29.87
N ILE A 8 29.24 0.93 -29.58
CA ILE A 8 28.88 -0.08 -28.59
C ILE A 8 29.36 0.49 -27.25
N THR A 9 28.43 0.77 -26.36
CA THR A 9 28.72 1.21 -24.98
C THR A 9 29.22 0.02 -24.17
N ASP A 10 30.54 -0.12 -24.06
CA ASP A 10 31.20 -1.00 -23.10
C ASP A 10 30.96 -0.47 -21.66
N PHE A 11 30.12 -1.17 -20.90
CA PHE A 11 30.02 -1.00 -19.46
C PHE A 11 31.20 -1.70 -18.78
N ARG A 12 32.23 -0.94 -18.41
CA ARG A 12 33.34 -1.42 -17.58
C ARG A 12 32.84 -1.65 -16.15
N LEU A 13 32.72 -2.91 -15.75
CA LEU A 13 32.66 -3.32 -14.34
C LEU A 13 34.00 -2.96 -13.68
N ILE A 14 33.99 -2.00 -12.75
CA ILE A 14 35.13 -1.75 -11.86
C ILE A 14 34.95 -2.68 -10.66
N THR A 15 35.57 -3.85 -10.71
CA THR A 15 35.70 -4.76 -9.57
C THR A 15 36.91 -4.33 -8.75
N VAL A 16 36.69 -3.72 -7.58
CA VAL A 16 37.77 -3.46 -6.62
C VAL A 16 37.84 -4.65 -5.67
N ALA A 17 38.90 -5.46 -5.79
CA ALA A 17 39.25 -6.49 -4.81
C ALA A 17 40.18 -5.86 -3.75
N VAL A 18 39.68 -5.70 -2.53
CA VAL A 18 40.53 -5.34 -1.38
C VAL A 18 40.91 -6.62 -0.66
N ALA A 19 42.13 -7.10 -0.89
CA ALA A 19 42.74 -8.18 -0.11
C ALA A 19 43.49 -7.57 1.08
N GLY A 20 42.89 -7.66 2.27
CA GLY A 20 43.54 -7.33 3.54
C GLY A 20 43.62 -8.59 4.40
N ALA A 21 44.82 -9.17 4.54
CA ALA A 21 45.08 -10.25 5.48
C ALA A 21 45.22 -9.67 6.89
N LEU A 22 44.25 -9.94 7.76
CA LEU A 22 44.36 -9.63 9.20
C LEU A 22 44.85 -10.88 9.93
N ALA A 23 46.13 -10.89 10.32
CA ALA A 23 46.68 -11.91 11.20
C ALA A 23 46.30 -11.59 12.65
N ILE A 24 45.46 -12.42 13.27
CA ILE A 24 45.14 -12.34 14.70
C ILE A 24 46.03 -13.36 15.42
N THR A 25 46.91 -12.86 16.29
CA THR A 25 47.73 -13.67 17.20
C THR A 25 46.85 -14.32 18.27
N ALA A 26 47.02 -15.62 18.48
CA ALA A 26 46.29 -16.38 19.49
C ALA A 26 46.76 -15.98 20.90
N ILE A 27 45.81 -15.57 21.74
CA ILE A 27 45.98 -15.52 23.19
C ILE A 27 45.28 -16.76 23.74
N ASN A 28 46.06 -17.68 24.31
CA ASN A 28 45.53 -18.87 24.96
C ASN A 28 44.84 -18.46 26.26
N ALA A 29 43.51 -18.55 26.30
CA ALA A 29 42.74 -18.54 27.53
C ALA A 29 41.97 -19.86 27.61
N ASP A 30 42.42 -20.70 28.53
CA ASP A 30 41.80 -21.95 28.94
C ASP A 30 40.36 -21.66 29.42
N ALA A 31 39.37 -22.14 28.67
CA ALA A 31 37.96 -22.05 29.03
C ALA A 31 37.28 -23.39 28.74
N GLN A 32 37.01 -24.10 29.83
CA GLN A 32 36.27 -25.36 29.93
C GLN A 32 35.14 -25.54 28.90
N PRO A 33 35.01 -26.71 28.24
CA PRO A 33 33.94 -26.94 27.30
C PRO A 33 32.62 -27.14 28.05
N ARG A 34 31.76 -26.11 28.04
CA ARG A 34 30.35 -26.31 28.33
C ARG A 34 29.69 -26.94 27.12
N ASP A 35 29.27 -28.19 27.26
CA ASP A 35 28.39 -28.90 26.33
C ASP A 35 27.05 -28.17 26.20
N THR A 36 27.00 -27.11 25.41
CA THR A 36 25.75 -26.58 24.90
C THR A 36 25.49 -27.26 23.57
N ARG A 37 24.59 -28.26 23.56
CA ARG A 37 23.86 -28.62 22.34
C ARG A 37 23.08 -27.38 21.88
N THR A 38 23.74 -26.50 21.15
CA THR A 38 23.09 -25.46 20.37
C THR A 38 22.36 -26.17 19.25
N LYS A 39 21.06 -26.43 19.44
CA LYS A 39 20.16 -26.62 18.29
C LYS A 39 20.40 -25.44 17.38
N ALA A 40 21.01 -25.68 16.23
CA ALA A 40 21.16 -24.67 15.18
C ALA A 40 19.76 -24.15 14.84
N SER A 41 19.38 -23.00 15.37
CA SER A 41 18.19 -22.31 14.92
C SER A 41 18.46 -22.01 13.45
N ALA A 42 17.65 -22.56 12.54
CA ALA A 42 17.79 -22.32 11.11
C ALA A 42 17.90 -20.80 10.87
N ALA A 43 19.13 -20.35 10.62
CA ALA A 43 19.48 -18.94 10.55
C ALA A 43 18.98 -18.41 9.21
N GLY A 44 17.70 -18.02 9.16
CA GLY A 44 17.16 -17.35 7.99
C GLY A 44 17.29 -15.84 8.13
N THR A 45 17.88 -15.21 7.12
CA THR A 45 18.02 -13.76 7.03
C THR A 45 16.70 -13.13 6.60
N THR A 46 16.36 -11.99 7.21
CA THR A 46 15.32 -11.08 6.68
C THR A 46 15.98 -9.80 6.22
N SER A 47 15.66 -9.35 5.01
CA SER A 47 16.18 -8.07 4.49
C SER A 47 15.05 -7.22 3.91
N VAL A 48 15.24 -5.90 3.97
CA VAL A 48 14.42 -4.93 3.27
C VAL A 48 15.37 -4.01 2.54
N GLN A 49 15.18 -3.88 1.22
CA GLN A 49 15.87 -2.93 0.38
C GLN A 49 14.85 -1.89 -0.08
N ARG A 50 15.27 -0.63 -0.15
CA ARG A 50 14.43 0.47 -0.63
C ARG A 50 15.24 1.33 -1.57
N SER A 51 14.61 1.73 -2.66
CA SER A 51 15.19 2.62 -3.67
C SER A 51 14.19 3.71 -3.99
N ARG A 52 14.66 4.94 -4.24
CA ARG A 52 13.80 6.02 -4.70
C ARG A 52 13.90 6.11 -6.22
N GLY A 53 12.75 6.07 -6.89
CA GLY A 53 12.64 6.27 -8.33
C GLY A 53 12.79 7.75 -8.72
N ALA A 54 12.98 8.00 -10.02
CA ALA A 54 13.04 9.35 -10.57
C ALA A 54 11.72 10.13 -10.41
N ASP A 55 10.60 9.41 -10.37
CA ASP A 55 9.26 9.91 -10.06
C ASP A 55 9.10 10.27 -8.56
N GLY A 56 10.10 9.98 -7.73
CA GLY A 56 10.06 10.20 -6.29
C GLY A 56 9.20 9.18 -5.52
N ALA A 57 8.75 8.09 -6.15
CA ALA A 57 8.22 6.93 -5.44
C ALA A 57 9.36 6.15 -4.78
N ILE A 58 9.06 5.29 -3.80
CA ILE A 58 10.07 4.46 -3.14
C ILE A 58 9.71 2.98 -3.28
N ASP A 59 10.46 2.25 -4.06
CA ASP A 59 10.25 0.81 -4.22
C ASP A 59 10.79 0.06 -3.02
N ALA A 60 10.31 -1.15 -2.82
CA ALA A 60 10.79 -1.99 -1.73
C ALA A 60 10.83 -3.46 -2.11
N THR A 61 11.96 -4.10 -1.83
CA THR A 61 12.12 -5.56 -1.92
C THR A 61 12.37 -6.10 -0.53
N ARG A 62 11.53 -7.04 -0.10
CA ARG A 62 11.64 -7.71 1.20
C ARG A 62 11.91 -9.18 0.99
N THR A 63 13.02 -9.67 1.54
CA THR A 63 13.30 -11.11 1.62
C THR A 63 12.94 -11.61 3.02
N ASN A 64 12.07 -12.61 3.07
CA ASN A 64 11.65 -13.22 4.33
C ASN A 64 12.63 -14.32 4.76
N ARG A 65 12.58 -14.69 6.05
CA ARG A 65 13.44 -15.72 6.66
C ARG A 65 13.53 -17.03 5.87
N LYS A 66 12.45 -17.41 5.18
CA LYS A 66 12.35 -18.64 4.37
C LYS A 66 12.70 -18.43 2.89
N GLY A 67 13.40 -17.35 2.54
CA GLY A 67 13.78 -16.99 1.17
C GLY A 67 12.67 -16.36 0.32
N GLY A 68 11.42 -16.34 0.80
CA GLY A 68 10.31 -15.76 0.05
C GLY A 68 10.46 -14.25 -0.15
N VAL A 69 10.40 -13.78 -1.39
CA VAL A 69 10.59 -12.36 -1.74
C VAL A 69 9.26 -11.66 -2.00
N THR A 70 9.10 -10.45 -1.49
CA THR A 70 8.01 -9.53 -1.88
C THR A 70 8.60 -8.28 -2.48
N THR A 71 8.17 -7.93 -3.68
CA THR A 71 8.55 -6.69 -4.36
C THR A 71 7.36 -5.75 -4.41
N ILE A 72 7.59 -4.48 -4.13
CA ILE A 72 6.63 -3.39 -4.24
C ILE A 72 7.25 -2.34 -5.14
N ASP A 73 6.70 -2.23 -6.34
CA ASP A 73 7.08 -1.24 -7.33
C ASP A 73 6.01 -0.15 -7.30
N ARG A 74 6.39 1.08 -6.99
CA ARG A 74 5.49 2.22 -6.90
C ARG A 74 5.77 3.22 -8.00
N TYR A 75 4.70 3.83 -8.49
CA TYR A 75 4.78 4.85 -9.52
C TYR A 75 3.96 6.06 -9.11
N LYS A 76 4.54 7.25 -9.18
CA LYS A 76 3.81 8.53 -9.04
C LYS A 76 3.45 9.06 -10.41
N ASP A 77 2.17 9.37 -10.59
CA ASP A 77 1.70 9.99 -11.82
C ASP A 77 1.81 11.53 -11.76
N GLY A 78 1.61 12.18 -12.91
CA GLY A 78 1.59 13.65 -13.00
C GLY A 78 0.40 14.30 -12.29
N SER A 79 -0.63 13.52 -11.92
CA SER A 79 -1.76 14.02 -11.16
C SER A 79 -1.45 14.05 -9.65
N GLY A 80 -0.40 13.38 -9.19
CA GLY A 80 -0.02 13.30 -7.78
C GLY A 80 -0.71 12.17 -7.04
N THR A 81 -1.24 11.15 -7.74
CA THR A 81 -1.54 9.85 -7.13
C THR A 81 -0.27 8.98 -7.11
N THR A 82 -0.35 7.83 -6.46
CA THR A 82 0.74 6.85 -6.45
C THR A 82 0.14 5.49 -6.62
N ASP A 83 0.53 4.79 -7.65
CA ASP A 83 0.11 3.42 -7.94
C ASP A 83 1.15 2.44 -7.44
N ALA A 84 0.79 1.17 -7.41
CA ALA A 84 1.70 0.12 -6.98
C ALA A 84 1.41 -1.23 -7.65
N THR A 85 2.48 -1.92 -8.02
CA THR A 85 2.47 -3.36 -8.30
C THR A 85 3.17 -4.09 -7.15
N ILE A 86 2.51 -5.10 -6.60
CA ILE A 86 3.00 -5.89 -5.48
C ILE A 86 3.10 -7.35 -5.92
N THR A 87 4.31 -7.88 -5.98
CA THR A 87 4.57 -9.27 -6.32
C THR A 87 4.94 -10.04 -5.06
N GLY A 88 4.11 -11.01 -4.67
CA GLY A 88 4.33 -11.82 -3.48
C GLY A 88 5.29 -13.00 -3.69
N PRO A 89 5.70 -13.69 -2.59
CA PRO A 89 6.70 -14.77 -2.63
C PRO A 89 6.36 -16.00 -3.46
N ARG A 90 5.13 -16.11 -3.92
CA ARG A 90 4.62 -17.21 -4.76
C ARG A 90 4.18 -16.71 -6.14
N GLY A 91 4.70 -15.56 -6.59
CA GLY A 91 4.37 -14.96 -7.89
C GLY A 91 2.98 -14.33 -7.97
N GLY A 92 2.21 -14.29 -6.88
CA GLY A 92 0.91 -13.62 -6.86
C GLY A 92 1.07 -12.10 -6.99
N VAL A 93 0.45 -11.51 -8.00
CA VAL A 93 0.51 -10.07 -8.28
C VAL A 93 -0.74 -9.37 -7.75
N THR A 94 -0.56 -8.21 -7.11
CA THR A 94 -1.62 -7.26 -6.80
C THR A 94 -1.27 -5.90 -7.40
N THR A 95 -2.18 -5.32 -8.18
CA THR A 95 -2.06 -3.91 -8.61
C THR A 95 -2.93 -3.03 -7.72
N VAL A 96 -2.49 -1.80 -7.52
CA VAL A 96 -3.24 -0.74 -6.86
C VAL A 96 -3.17 0.47 -7.76
N ASP A 97 -4.32 0.84 -8.31
CA ASP A 97 -4.47 1.91 -9.28
C ASP A 97 -5.31 3.03 -8.64
N ARG A 98 -4.89 4.28 -8.81
CA ARG A 98 -5.53 5.48 -8.25
C ARG A 98 -5.65 6.54 -9.32
N SER A 99 -6.88 6.95 -9.58
CA SER A 99 -7.20 8.06 -10.47
C SER A 99 -7.80 9.21 -9.69
N ARG A 100 -7.56 10.44 -10.13
CA ARG A 100 -8.24 11.63 -9.60
C ARG A 100 -9.29 12.11 -10.59
N GLY A 101 -10.52 12.17 -10.13
CA GLY A 101 -11.64 12.72 -10.88
C GLY A 101 -11.52 14.23 -11.07
N ALA A 102 -12.29 14.76 -12.02
CA ALA A 102 -12.39 16.21 -12.26
C ALA A 102 -12.96 16.96 -11.04
N ASP A 103 -13.74 16.27 -10.22
CA ASP A 103 -14.26 16.76 -8.96
C ASP A 103 -13.18 16.86 -7.86
N GLY A 104 -11.96 16.34 -8.11
CA GLY A 104 -10.83 16.29 -7.19
C GLY A 104 -10.88 15.12 -6.21
N ALA A 105 -11.83 14.19 -6.32
CA ALA A 105 -11.87 12.97 -5.53
C ALA A 105 -10.87 11.95 -6.11
N ILE A 106 -10.39 11.04 -5.26
CA ILE A 106 -9.46 9.98 -5.69
C ILE A 106 -10.17 8.64 -5.57
N ASP A 107 -10.26 7.96 -6.70
CA ASP A 107 -10.74 6.59 -6.80
C ASP A 107 -9.60 5.61 -6.58
N LYS A 108 -9.96 4.38 -6.26
CA LYS A 108 -8.97 3.32 -6.03
C LYS A 108 -9.49 1.99 -6.51
N THR A 109 -8.71 1.36 -7.39
CA THR A 109 -8.89 -0.03 -7.78
C THR A 109 -7.76 -0.88 -7.22
N VAL A 110 -8.09 -2.07 -6.72
CA VAL A 110 -7.12 -3.07 -6.31
C VAL A 110 -7.45 -4.39 -6.97
N THR A 111 -6.63 -4.79 -7.93
CA THR A 111 -6.74 -6.10 -8.58
C THR A 111 -5.78 -7.05 -7.89
N GLY A 112 -6.31 -8.07 -7.21
CA GLY A 112 -5.47 -9.06 -6.54
C GLY A 112 -5.14 -10.27 -7.43
N PRO A 113 -4.41 -11.24 -6.87
CA PRO A 113 -4.10 -12.47 -7.58
C PRO A 113 -5.40 -13.16 -8.02
N ARG A 114 -5.38 -13.76 -9.22
CA ARG A 114 -6.56 -14.41 -9.84
C ARG A 114 -7.69 -13.42 -10.19
N GLY A 115 -7.36 -12.15 -10.45
CA GLY A 115 -8.29 -11.17 -11.02
C GLY A 115 -9.38 -10.68 -10.08
N LYS A 116 -9.28 -10.94 -8.77
CA LYS A 116 -10.29 -10.45 -7.82
C LYS A 116 -10.16 -8.94 -7.64
N VAL A 117 -11.16 -8.17 -8.04
CA VAL A 117 -11.13 -6.70 -8.00
C VAL A 117 -11.80 -6.17 -6.74
N PHE A 118 -11.26 -5.09 -6.22
CA PHE A 118 -11.85 -4.27 -5.16
C PHE A 118 -11.80 -2.81 -5.61
N THR A 119 -12.92 -2.11 -5.59
CA THR A 119 -12.97 -0.67 -5.96
C THR A 119 -13.44 0.18 -4.80
N VAL A 120 -12.96 1.42 -4.78
CA VAL A 120 -13.53 2.54 -4.02
C VAL A 120 -13.64 3.70 -4.99
N ASP A 121 -14.87 4.01 -5.34
CA ASP A 121 -15.20 5.13 -6.22
C ASP A 121 -15.73 6.24 -5.32
N ARG A 122 -15.23 7.46 -5.49
CA ARG A 122 -15.57 8.62 -4.69
C ARG A 122 -16.05 9.74 -5.60
N SER A 123 -17.07 10.44 -5.13
CA SER A 123 -17.58 11.63 -5.80
C SER A 123 -17.72 12.76 -4.79
N ARG A 124 -17.33 13.96 -5.17
CA ARG A 124 -17.55 15.17 -4.39
C ARG A 124 -18.82 15.87 -4.86
N GLY A 125 -19.78 16.00 -3.96
CA GLY A 125 -21.01 16.74 -4.18
C GLY A 125 -20.78 18.25 -4.27
N ALA A 126 -21.77 18.97 -4.80
CA ALA A 126 -21.74 20.43 -4.88
C ALA A 126 -21.69 21.11 -3.49
N ASP A 127 -22.17 20.40 -2.47
CA ASP A 127 -22.10 20.77 -1.06
C ASP A 127 -20.70 20.55 -0.44
N GLY A 128 -19.75 20.03 -1.22
CA GLY A 128 -18.38 19.71 -0.82
C GLY A 128 -18.25 18.45 0.02
N ALA A 129 -19.33 17.69 0.24
CA ALA A 129 -19.26 16.38 0.86
C ALA A 129 -18.70 15.34 -0.13
N ILE A 130 -18.13 14.25 0.38
CA ILE A 130 -17.60 13.17 -0.45
C ILE A 130 -18.39 11.90 -0.17
N ASP A 131 -19.00 11.37 -1.21
CA ASP A 131 -19.63 10.06 -1.22
C ASP A 131 -18.62 8.99 -1.59
N ALA A 132 -18.93 7.74 -1.26
CA ALA A 132 -18.10 6.62 -1.65
C ALA A 132 -18.92 5.36 -1.92
N THR A 133 -18.67 4.74 -3.06
CA THR A 133 -19.12 3.37 -3.35
C THR A 133 -17.93 2.43 -3.26
N ARG A 134 -18.11 1.33 -2.54
CA ARG A 134 -17.08 0.30 -2.32
C ARG A 134 -17.58 -1.03 -2.84
N VAL A 135 -16.91 -1.59 -3.84
CA VAL A 135 -17.22 -2.93 -4.35
C VAL A 135 -16.17 -3.91 -3.83
N GLY A 136 -16.62 -4.90 -3.07
CA GLY A 136 -15.80 -5.95 -2.49
C GLY A 136 -15.37 -7.01 -3.51
N ARG A 137 -14.27 -7.72 -3.21
CA ARG A 137 -13.75 -8.86 -4.02
C ARG A 137 -14.71 -10.03 -4.25
N ARG A 138 -15.87 -10.00 -3.60
CA ARG A 138 -16.95 -11.00 -3.70
C ARG A 138 -18.26 -10.37 -4.20
N GLY A 139 -18.21 -9.19 -4.81
CA GLY A 139 -19.36 -8.48 -5.37
C GLY A 139 -20.21 -7.68 -4.37
N GLY A 140 -19.97 -7.78 -3.06
CA GLY A 140 -20.72 -6.99 -2.08
C GLY A 140 -20.44 -5.50 -2.22
N VAL A 141 -21.49 -4.69 -2.34
CA VAL A 141 -21.42 -3.23 -2.48
C VAL A 141 -21.68 -2.54 -1.15
N THR A 142 -20.95 -1.48 -0.84
CA THR A 142 -21.27 -0.59 0.28
C THR A 142 -21.25 0.83 -0.22
N THR A 143 -22.35 1.56 -0.03
CA THR A 143 -22.40 3.00 -0.33
C THR A 143 -22.29 3.78 0.97
N VAL A 144 -21.63 4.93 0.88
CA VAL A 144 -21.53 5.91 1.94
C VAL A 144 -21.87 7.24 1.34
N ASP A 145 -23.03 7.75 1.69
CA ASP A 145 -23.53 9.03 1.22
C ASP A 145 -23.37 10.05 2.34
N ARG A 146 -22.92 11.26 2.00
CA ARG A 146 -22.74 12.37 2.91
C ARG A 146 -23.36 13.61 2.30
N SER A 147 -24.11 14.34 3.11
CA SER A 147 -24.69 15.61 2.73
C SER A 147 -24.33 16.66 3.76
N ARG A 148 -23.95 17.86 3.31
CA ARG A 148 -23.74 19.01 4.17
C ARG A 148 -25.01 19.87 4.20
N GLY A 149 -25.59 20.00 5.39
CA GLY A 149 -26.73 20.86 5.65
C GLY A 149 -26.37 22.34 5.62
N ALA A 150 -27.39 23.19 5.53
CA ALA A 150 -27.23 24.65 5.57
C ALA A 150 -26.70 25.15 6.93
N ASP A 151 -26.92 24.38 7.98
CA ASP A 151 -26.37 24.59 9.33
C ASP A 151 -24.89 24.19 9.45
N GLY A 152 -24.28 23.69 8.36
CA GLY A 152 -22.90 23.24 8.31
C GLY A 152 -22.66 21.83 8.87
N ALA A 153 -23.69 21.17 9.40
CA ALA A 153 -23.61 19.78 9.80
C ALA A 153 -23.39 18.88 8.58
N VAL A 154 -22.74 17.74 8.77
CA VAL A 154 -22.62 16.70 7.73
C VAL A 154 -23.33 15.45 8.20
N ASP A 155 -24.35 15.06 7.46
CA ASP A 155 -25.07 13.81 7.65
C ASP A 155 -24.35 12.67 6.94
N LYS A 156 -24.67 11.44 7.34
CA LYS A 156 -24.06 10.27 6.75
C LYS A 156 -25.02 9.11 6.72
N THR A 157 -25.23 8.54 5.54
CA THR A 157 -25.91 7.25 5.37
C THR A 157 -24.90 6.21 4.88
N VAL A 158 -24.97 5.00 5.43
CA VAL A 158 -24.20 3.85 4.98
C VAL A 158 -25.17 2.74 4.62
N VAL A 159 -25.11 2.24 3.39
CA VAL A 159 -25.85 1.05 2.97
C VAL A 159 -24.87 -0.10 2.80
N GLY A 160 -25.07 -1.18 3.56
CA GLY A 160 -24.24 -2.38 3.51
C GLY A 160 -24.61 -3.32 2.35
N PRO A 161 -23.77 -4.33 2.07
CA PRO A 161 -23.93 -5.25 0.93
C PRO A 161 -25.14 -6.18 1.01
N ARG A 162 -25.86 -6.16 2.13
CA ARG A 162 -27.09 -6.94 2.35
C ARG A 162 -28.32 -6.04 2.55
N GLY A 163 -28.20 -4.75 2.24
CA GLY A 163 -29.30 -3.78 2.36
C GLY A 163 -29.50 -3.18 3.76
N GLY A 164 -28.77 -3.62 4.78
CA GLY A 164 -28.80 -2.97 6.09
C GLY A 164 -28.26 -1.54 6.00
N THR A 165 -28.93 -0.59 6.67
CA THR A 165 -28.59 0.84 6.60
C THR A 165 -28.21 1.38 7.98
N SER A 166 -27.32 2.37 8.00
CA SER A 166 -27.04 3.17 9.19
C SER A 166 -26.95 4.64 8.79
N THR A 167 -27.81 5.46 9.37
CA THR A 167 -27.88 6.89 9.12
C THR A 167 -27.50 7.64 10.39
N VAL A 168 -26.63 8.63 10.25
CA VAL A 168 -26.25 9.57 11.29
C VAL A 168 -26.63 10.95 10.83
N ASP A 169 -27.68 11.49 11.44
CA ASP A 169 -28.15 12.84 11.21
C ASP A 169 -27.59 13.75 12.29
N ARG A 170 -27.11 14.92 11.87
CA ARG A 170 -26.55 15.94 12.75
C ARG A 170 -27.24 17.27 12.47
N SER A 171 -27.42 18.05 13.53
CA SER A 171 -27.78 19.46 13.35
C SER A 171 -26.98 20.34 14.27
N VAL A 172 -26.56 21.51 13.77
CA VAL A 172 -25.87 22.53 14.56
C VAL A 172 -26.92 23.50 15.10
N ASN A 173 -26.98 23.62 16.43
CA ASN A 173 -27.86 24.55 17.13
C ASN A 173 -27.27 25.97 17.10
N PRO A 174 -28.08 27.02 17.31
CA PRO A 174 -27.59 28.40 17.36
C PRO A 174 -26.55 28.68 18.44
N ASP A 175 -26.54 27.89 19.52
CA ASP A 175 -25.55 27.95 20.59
C ASP A 175 -24.22 27.22 20.24
N GLY A 176 -24.12 26.70 19.03
CA GLY A 176 -22.96 25.96 18.52
C GLY A 176 -22.90 24.49 18.96
N THR A 177 -23.87 24.01 19.74
CA THR A 177 -23.96 22.59 20.09
C THR A 177 -24.44 21.76 18.90
N VAL A 178 -24.15 20.46 18.90
CA VAL A 178 -24.53 19.55 17.82
C VAL A 178 -25.44 18.45 18.33
N ASN A 179 -26.66 18.39 17.80
CA ASN A 179 -27.53 17.24 18.01
C ASN A 179 -27.12 16.11 17.08
N ARG A 180 -27.28 14.87 17.54
CA ARG A 180 -26.95 13.68 16.76
C ARG A 180 -27.99 12.60 16.96
N THR A 181 -28.57 12.15 15.86
CA THR A 181 -29.47 11.00 15.82
C THR A 181 -28.80 9.88 15.03
N VAL A 182 -28.91 8.64 15.50
CA VAL A 182 -28.41 7.47 14.78
C VAL A 182 -29.54 6.48 14.60
N THR A 183 -29.85 6.19 13.33
CA THR A 183 -30.87 5.23 12.92
C THR A 183 -30.18 4.05 12.25
N THR A 184 -30.57 2.82 12.58
CA THR A 184 -30.02 1.61 11.97
C THR A 184 -31.13 0.65 11.59
N THR A 185 -31.12 0.21 10.33
CA THR A 185 -32.04 -0.81 9.80
C THR A 185 -31.26 -2.07 9.50
N LEU A 186 -31.71 -3.20 10.05
CA LEU A 186 -31.08 -4.50 9.81
C LEU A 186 -31.46 -5.03 8.41
N PRO A 187 -30.57 -5.80 7.77
CA PRO A 187 -30.88 -6.45 6.51
C PRO A 187 -32.03 -7.45 6.68
N THR A 188 -32.93 -7.52 5.70
CA THR A 188 -33.92 -8.61 5.61
C THR A 188 -33.20 -9.93 5.37
N ARG A 189 -33.50 -10.93 6.20
CA ARG A 189 -32.87 -12.26 6.16
C ARG A 189 -33.30 -13.07 4.96
#